data_AF-A0A4U0WT32-F1
#
_entry.id   AF-A0A4U0WT32-F1
#
_cell.length_a   1.000
_cell.length_b   1.000
_cell.length_c   1.000
_cell.angle_alpha   90.00
_cell.angle_beta   90.00
_cell.angle_gamma   90.00
#
_symmetry.space_group_name_H-M   'P 1'
#
loop_
_entity.id
_entity.type
_entity.pdbx_description
1 polymer ?
#
loop_
_entity_poly.entity_id
_entity_poly.type
_entity_poly.pdbx_seq_one_letter_code
_entity_poly.pdbx_strand_id
1 'polypeptide(L)'
;MPKELAQPFLPGCYAGGMYLTRQLTQEASHSRNPALFDHFVASVPAWTTSKVDLTKARLLCYHPTNPTAGPALTYLRSPKVSPEAIKALSIKDRRQLAQLCLGTASLLVAQEKYEDATWTLEFARDRFPEDLGLVRPVLSTGGNERPERRSSAKEAGLAEDEELNNLRLLDGLSLG
;
A
#
# COMPACT_ATOMS: atom_id res chain seq x y z
N MET A 1 -26.01 29.75 -18.95
CA MET A 1 -24.84 29.47 -18.09
C MET A 1 -25.36 28.97 -16.75
N PRO A 2 -25.48 27.65 -16.52
CA PRO A 2 -25.87 27.18 -15.19
C PRO A 2 -24.72 27.43 -14.21
N LYS A 3 -25.02 28.11 -13.11
CA LYS A 3 -24.09 28.25 -11.98
C LYS A 3 -23.85 26.86 -11.42
N GLU A 4 -22.63 26.38 -11.55
CA GLU A 4 -22.16 25.18 -10.88
C GLU A 4 -22.22 25.46 -9.38
N LEU A 5 -23.28 24.97 -8.72
CA LEU A 5 -23.45 25.05 -7.28
C LEU A 5 -22.30 24.24 -6.67
N ALA A 6 -21.26 24.94 -6.21
CA ALA A 6 -20.17 24.34 -5.45
C ALA A 6 -20.80 23.57 -4.28
N GLN A 7 -20.65 22.25 -4.29
CA GLN A 7 -21.20 21.40 -3.24
C GLN A 7 -20.61 21.83 -1.88
N PRO A 8 -21.44 22.02 -0.85
CA PRO A 8 -20.94 22.43 0.46
C PRO A 8 -20.02 21.34 1.03
N PHE A 9 -18.88 21.76 1.59
CA PHE A 9 -17.98 20.85 2.29
C PHE A 9 -18.64 20.38 3.60
N LEU A 10 -18.82 19.08 3.75
CA LEU A 10 -19.41 18.38 4.87
C LEU A 10 -18.34 17.53 5.59
N PRO A 11 -17.56 18.11 6.52
CA PRO A 11 -16.46 17.41 7.19
C PRO A 11 -16.91 16.19 8.00
N GLY A 12 -18.17 16.18 8.47
CA GLY A 12 -18.76 15.05 9.19
C GLY A 12 -18.86 13.76 8.37
N CYS A 13 -18.74 13.84 7.03
CA CYS A 13 -18.85 12.70 6.14
C CYS A 13 -17.49 12.07 5.77
N TYR A 14 -16.36 12.63 6.22
CA TYR A 14 -15.02 12.17 5.82
C TYR A 14 -14.78 10.68 6.13
N ALA A 15 -15.10 10.24 7.35
CA ALA A 15 -14.89 8.85 7.76
C ALA A 15 -15.75 7.89 6.92
N GLY A 16 -17.01 8.25 6.66
CA GLY A 16 -17.92 7.48 5.80
C GLY A 16 -17.42 7.42 4.36
N GLY A 17 -16.99 8.54 3.79
CA GLY A 17 -16.43 8.60 2.44
C GLY A 17 -15.16 7.75 2.29
N MET A 18 -14.26 7.79 3.27
CA MET A 18 -13.06 6.95 3.28
C MET A 18 -13.40 5.46 3.44
N TYR A 19 -14.38 5.12 4.27
CA TYR A 19 -14.86 3.76 4.44
C TYR A 19 -15.44 3.20 3.14
N LEU A 20 -16.34 3.95 2.49
CA LEU A 20 -16.94 3.55 1.22
C LEU A 20 -15.88 3.44 0.11
N THR A 21 -14.92 4.37 0.04
CA THR A 21 -13.81 4.27 -0.91
C THR A 21 -13.01 2.98 -0.72
N ARG A 22 -12.74 2.60 0.54
CA ARG A 22 -12.06 1.35 0.85
C ARG A 22 -12.88 0.15 0.39
N GLN A 23 -14.16 0.10 0.72
CA GLN A 23 -15.03 -1.01 0.34
C GLN A 23 -15.13 -1.17 -1.18
N LEU A 24 -15.38 -0.06 -1.88
CA LEU A 24 -15.48 -0.02 -3.34
C LEU A 24 -14.18 -0.41 -4.07
N THR A 25 -13.03 -0.35 -3.39
CA THR A 25 -11.73 -0.67 -4.01
C THR A 25 -11.16 -2.02 -3.56
N GLN A 26 -11.75 -2.65 -2.53
CA GLN A 26 -11.33 -3.97 -2.03
C GLN A 26 -12.28 -5.10 -2.46
N GLU A 27 -13.59 -4.84 -2.55
CA GLU A 27 -14.59 -5.88 -2.81
C GLU A 27 -15.03 -5.88 -4.27
N ALA A 28 -14.29 -6.53 -5.18
CA ALA A 28 -14.60 -6.59 -6.61
C ALA A 28 -15.95 -7.26 -6.98
N SER A 29 -16.68 -7.81 -6.01
CA SER A 29 -17.62 -8.93 -6.24
C SER A 29 -19.11 -8.58 -6.18
N HIS A 30 -19.50 -7.33 -5.96
CA HIS A 30 -20.92 -6.97 -5.83
C HIS A 30 -21.45 -6.26 -7.08
N SER A 31 -22.69 -6.55 -7.48
CA SER A 31 -23.39 -5.80 -8.52
C SER A 31 -23.55 -4.34 -8.06
N ARG A 32 -22.67 -3.47 -8.53
CA ARG A 32 -22.68 -2.05 -8.18
C ARG A 32 -23.53 -1.31 -9.20
N ASN A 33 -24.47 -0.52 -8.71
CA ASN A 33 -25.18 0.42 -9.57
C ASN A 33 -24.19 1.50 -10.06
N PRO A 34 -23.90 1.59 -11.39
CA PRO A 34 -22.93 2.54 -11.91
C PRO A 34 -23.30 4.00 -11.61
N ALA A 35 -24.59 4.35 -11.64
CA ALA A 35 -25.04 5.71 -11.36
C ALA A 35 -24.75 6.13 -9.90
N LEU A 36 -24.91 5.22 -8.94
CA LEU A 36 -24.55 5.50 -7.54
C LEU A 36 -23.03 5.66 -7.38
N PHE A 37 -22.25 4.90 -8.14
CA PHE A 37 -20.80 5.03 -8.15
C PHE A 37 -20.37 6.39 -8.68
N ASP A 38 -20.91 6.81 -9.83
CA ASP A 38 -20.64 8.12 -10.43
C ASP A 38 -21.03 9.27 -9.50
N HIS A 39 -22.20 9.19 -8.86
CA HIS A 39 -22.61 10.15 -7.84
C HIS A 39 -21.64 10.18 -6.66
N PHE A 40 -21.16 9.03 -6.20
CA PHE A 40 -20.19 8.97 -5.12
C PHE A 40 -18.85 9.60 -5.54
N VAL A 41 -18.35 9.32 -6.74
CA VAL A 41 -17.14 9.96 -7.29
C VAL A 41 -17.30 11.48 -7.38
N ALA A 42 -18.47 11.95 -7.82
CA ALA A 42 -18.79 13.37 -7.90
C ALA A 42 -18.84 14.04 -6.51
N SER A 43 -19.27 13.30 -5.47
CA SER A 43 -19.36 13.80 -4.09
C SER A 43 -18.02 13.93 -3.36
N VAL A 44 -16.93 13.36 -3.90
CA VAL A 44 -15.59 13.37 -3.24
C VAL A 44 -15.16 14.75 -2.74
N PRO A 45 -15.25 15.85 -3.53
CA PRO A 45 -14.87 17.19 -3.07
C PRO A 45 -15.71 17.70 -1.90
N ALA A 46 -16.92 17.17 -1.70
CA ALA A 46 -17.79 17.58 -0.62
C ALA A 46 -17.35 17.02 0.74
N TRP A 47 -16.55 15.95 0.80
CA TRP A 47 -16.16 15.34 2.09
C TRP A 47 -14.66 15.21 2.30
N THR A 48 -13.83 15.49 1.29
CA THR A 48 -12.38 15.63 1.45
C THR A 48 -11.86 16.77 0.58
N THR A 49 -10.88 17.54 1.09
CA THR A 49 -10.23 18.63 0.37
C THR A 49 -8.80 18.26 -0.03
N SER A 50 -8.05 17.61 0.87
CA SER A 50 -6.64 17.27 0.64
C SER A 50 -6.41 16.03 -0.22
N LYS A 51 -7.39 15.13 -0.31
CA LYS A 51 -7.25 13.82 -0.99
C LYS A 51 -8.18 13.65 -2.18
N VAL A 52 -8.75 14.72 -2.71
CA VAL A 52 -9.74 14.65 -3.81
C VAL A 52 -9.19 13.89 -5.01
N ASP A 53 -8.04 14.32 -5.53
CA ASP A 53 -7.47 13.74 -6.76
C ASP A 53 -7.07 12.28 -6.55
N LEU A 54 -6.43 11.97 -5.42
CA LEU A 54 -6.04 10.61 -5.05
C LEU A 54 -7.26 9.69 -4.94
N THR A 55 -8.31 10.16 -4.26
CA THR A 55 -9.54 9.39 -4.02
C THR A 55 -10.27 9.14 -5.33
N LYS A 56 -10.43 10.17 -6.18
CA LYS A 56 -11.06 10.03 -7.50
C LYS A 56 -10.26 9.10 -8.40
N ALA A 57 -8.93 9.26 -8.47
CA ALA A 57 -8.06 8.39 -9.22
C ALA A 57 -8.23 6.92 -8.82
N ARG A 58 -8.23 6.65 -7.52
CA ARG A 58 -8.43 5.32 -6.99
C ARG A 58 -9.81 4.77 -7.33
N LEU A 59 -10.89 5.54 -7.15
CA LEU A 59 -12.25 5.08 -7.47
C LEU A 59 -12.38 4.75 -8.95
N LEU A 60 -11.89 5.61 -9.84
CA LEU A 60 -12.05 5.44 -11.28
C LEU A 60 -11.31 4.20 -11.84
N CYS A 61 -10.23 3.75 -11.18
CA CYS A 61 -9.59 2.48 -11.52
C CYS A 61 -10.50 1.25 -11.27
N TYR A 62 -11.45 1.35 -10.33
CA TYR A 62 -12.36 0.27 -9.93
C TYR A 62 -13.82 0.53 -10.33
N HIS A 63 -14.02 1.41 -11.32
CA HIS A 63 -15.36 1.71 -11.83
C HIS A 63 -16.01 0.43 -12.41
N PRO A 64 -17.29 0.14 -12.10
CA PRO A 64 -17.92 -1.14 -12.44
C PRO A 64 -18.08 -1.40 -13.95
N THR A 65 -18.34 -0.37 -14.76
CA THR A 65 -18.51 -0.53 -16.22
C THR A 65 -17.31 -0.04 -17.02
N ASN A 66 -16.81 1.15 -16.70
CA ASN A 66 -15.71 1.80 -17.42
C ASN A 66 -14.49 2.09 -16.53
N PRO A 67 -13.74 1.05 -16.09
CA PRO A 67 -12.52 1.28 -15.31
C PRO A 67 -11.49 2.05 -16.15
N THR A 68 -10.91 3.11 -15.58
CA THR A 68 -9.94 3.96 -16.28
C THR A 68 -8.71 4.29 -15.43
N ALA A 69 -7.54 4.11 -16.04
CA ALA A 69 -6.24 4.38 -15.44
C ALA A 69 -5.77 5.83 -15.62
N GLY A 70 -6.39 6.60 -16.52
CA GLY A 70 -5.94 7.95 -16.90
C GLY A 70 -5.78 8.89 -15.70
N PRO A 71 -6.81 9.06 -14.85
CA PRO A 71 -6.73 9.90 -13.65
C PRO A 71 -5.63 9.47 -12.67
N ALA A 72 -5.38 8.17 -12.55
CA ALA A 72 -4.31 7.65 -11.71
C ALA A 72 -2.92 7.96 -12.29
N LEU A 73 -2.72 7.78 -13.59
CA LEU A 73 -1.47 8.17 -14.26
C LEU A 73 -1.20 9.67 -14.13
N THR A 74 -2.22 10.52 -14.33
CA THR A 74 -2.10 11.96 -14.14
C THR A 74 -1.69 12.29 -12.70
N TYR A 75 -2.30 11.63 -11.71
CA TYR A 75 -1.96 11.83 -10.31
C TYR A 75 -0.52 11.38 -9.99
N LEU A 76 -0.11 10.19 -10.44
CA LEU A 76 1.23 9.63 -10.20
C LEU A 76 2.35 10.45 -10.87
N ARG A 77 2.07 11.06 -12.01
CA ARG A 77 3.01 11.96 -12.71
C ARG A 77 3.00 13.40 -12.17
N SER A 78 2.11 13.72 -11.24
CA SER A 78 1.99 15.07 -10.69
C SER A 78 3.11 15.38 -9.69
N PRO A 79 3.48 16.66 -9.52
CA PRO A 79 4.50 17.07 -8.54
C PRO A 79 4.08 16.77 -7.09
N LYS A 80 2.80 16.47 -6.83
CA LYS A 80 2.31 16.01 -5.51
C LYS A 80 2.92 14.67 -5.08
N VAL A 81 3.48 13.93 -6.04
CA VAL A 81 4.06 12.60 -5.84
C VAL A 81 5.57 12.62 -6.10
N SER A 82 6.22 13.72 -5.72
CA SER A 82 7.69 13.82 -5.76
C SER A 82 8.35 12.89 -4.73
N PRO A 83 9.64 12.53 -4.91
CA PRO A 83 10.37 11.70 -3.95
C PRO A 83 10.33 12.26 -2.52
N GLU A 84 10.46 13.58 -2.39
CA GLU A 84 10.44 14.30 -1.10
C GLU A 84 9.04 14.26 -0.49
N ALA A 85 8.01 14.48 -1.31
CA ALA A 85 6.62 14.39 -0.88
C ALA A 85 6.29 12.99 -0.35
N ILE A 86 6.73 11.94 -1.05
CA ILE A 86 6.52 10.54 -0.64
C ILE A 86 7.19 10.25 0.70
N LYS A 87 8.41 10.75 0.94
CA LYS A 87 9.13 10.56 2.21
C LYS A 87 8.43 11.23 3.38
N ALA A 88 7.70 12.32 3.14
CA ALA A 88 6.92 13.02 4.16
C ALA A 88 5.56 12.36 4.45
N LEU A 89 5.14 11.37 3.67
CA LEU A 89 3.87 10.68 3.88
C LEU A 89 3.92 9.76 5.10
N SER A 90 2.76 9.59 5.74
CA SER A 90 2.58 8.54 6.73
C SER A 90 2.71 7.15 6.07
N ILE A 91 3.11 6.13 6.84
CA ILE A 91 3.19 4.74 6.36
C ILE A 91 1.86 4.30 5.71
N LYS A 92 0.74 4.71 6.30
CA LYS A 92 -0.61 4.40 5.79
C LYS A 92 -0.84 5.02 4.42
N ASP A 93 -0.51 6.29 4.24
CA ASP A 93 -0.72 6.99 2.97
C ASP A 93 0.24 6.47 1.89
N ARG A 94 1.48 6.18 2.26
CA ARG A 94 2.48 5.56 1.39
C ARG A 94 2.00 4.20 0.86
N ARG A 95 1.45 3.35 1.74
CA ARG A 95 0.82 2.08 1.34
C ARG A 95 -0.40 2.27 0.43
N GLN A 96 -1.24 3.28 0.69
CA GLN A 96 -2.37 3.58 -0.18
C GLN A 96 -1.93 3.99 -1.59
N LEU A 97 -0.83 4.73 -1.69
CA LEU A 97 -0.24 5.13 -2.95
C LEU A 97 0.42 3.96 -3.69
N ALA A 98 1.13 3.08 -2.98
CA ALA A 98 1.65 1.84 -3.54
C ALA A 98 0.51 0.95 -4.09
N GLN A 99 -0.59 0.81 -3.34
CA GLN A 99 -1.79 0.11 -3.81
C GLN A 99 -2.40 0.75 -5.06
N LEU A 100 -2.42 2.08 -5.15
CA LEU A 100 -2.86 2.76 -6.38
C LEU A 100 -1.97 2.39 -7.56
N CYS A 101 -0.64 2.37 -7.38
CA CYS A 101 0.29 1.99 -8.45
C CYS A 101 0.01 0.56 -8.94
N LEU A 102 -0.13 -0.39 -8.02
CA LEU A 102 -0.41 -1.79 -8.37
C LEU A 102 -1.77 -1.96 -9.06
N GLY A 103 -2.83 -1.31 -8.56
CA GLY A 103 -4.15 -1.34 -9.17
C GLY A 103 -4.16 -0.70 -10.56
N THR A 104 -3.44 0.41 -10.73
CA THR A 104 -3.30 1.10 -12.02
C THR A 104 -2.53 0.26 -13.02
N ALA A 105 -1.40 -0.33 -12.62
CA ALA A 105 -0.63 -1.24 -13.46
C ALA A 105 -1.46 -2.46 -13.90
N SER A 106 -2.19 -3.07 -12.97
CA SER A 106 -3.08 -4.22 -13.26
C SER A 106 -4.14 -3.85 -14.30
N LEU A 107 -4.76 -2.69 -14.14
CA LEU A 107 -5.75 -2.19 -15.11
C LEU A 107 -5.13 -1.89 -16.47
N LEU A 108 -3.94 -1.29 -16.51
CA LEU A 108 -3.23 -0.98 -17.76
C LEU A 108 -2.83 -2.25 -18.51
N VAL A 109 -2.39 -3.30 -17.80
CA VAL A 109 -2.13 -4.62 -18.39
C VAL A 109 -3.41 -5.21 -18.99
N ALA A 110 -4.53 -5.14 -18.28
CA ALA A 110 -5.82 -5.60 -18.78
C ALA A 110 -6.33 -4.80 -19.99
N GLN A 111 -5.87 -3.55 -20.15
CA GLN A 111 -6.16 -2.67 -21.29
C GLN A 111 -5.10 -2.73 -22.39
N GLU A 112 -4.12 -3.64 -22.30
CA GLU A 112 -3.01 -3.79 -23.25
C GLU A 112 -2.12 -2.55 -23.39
N LYS A 113 -2.13 -1.66 -22.39
CA LYS A 113 -1.29 -0.45 -22.31
C LYS A 113 0.03 -0.75 -21.61
N TYR A 114 0.85 -1.59 -22.23
CA TYR A 114 2.03 -2.16 -21.58
C TYR A 114 3.11 -1.12 -21.23
N GLU A 115 3.26 -0.06 -22.02
CA GLU A 115 4.25 1.00 -21.76
C GLU A 115 3.94 1.73 -20.45
N ASP A 116 2.70 2.21 -20.30
CA ASP A 116 2.25 2.87 -19.07
C ASP A 116 2.23 1.89 -17.88
N ALA A 117 1.90 0.62 -18.11
CA ALA A 117 1.92 -0.40 -17.06
C ALA A 117 3.35 -0.62 -16.53
N THR A 118 4.31 -0.75 -17.44
CA THR A 118 5.73 -0.92 -17.12
C THR A 118 6.24 0.29 -16.35
N TRP A 119 5.98 1.50 -16.85
CA TRP A 119 6.34 2.73 -16.15
C TRP A 119 5.75 2.78 -14.73
N THR A 120 4.49 2.38 -14.57
CA THR A 120 3.81 2.41 -13.25
C THR A 120 4.44 1.41 -12.27
N LEU A 121 4.84 0.23 -12.75
CA LEU A 121 5.50 -0.78 -11.93
C LEU A 121 6.91 -0.37 -11.54
N GLU A 122 7.67 0.22 -12.47
CA GLU A 122 9.00 0.78 -12.20
C GLU A 122 8.91 1.92 -11.18
N PHE A 123 7.95 2.83 -11.36
CA PHE A 123 7.66 3.87 -10.39
C PHE A 123 7.36 3.27 -9.02
N ALA A 124 6.53 2.22 -8.94
CA ALA A 124 6.20 1.60 -7.67
C ALA A 124 7.42 0.95 -7.00
N ARG A 125 8.23 0.21 -7.78
CA ARG A 125 9.45 -0.44 -7.33
C ARG A 125 10.44 0.57 -6.75
N ASP A 126 10.65 1.68 -7.45
CA ASP A 126 11.66 2.66 -7.10
C ASP A 126 11.24 3.55 -5.91
N ARG A 127 9.92 3.75 -5.73
CA ARG A 127 9.37 4.65 -4.70
C ARG A 127 8.87 3.95 -3.44
N PHE A 128 8.42 2.70 -3.54
CA PHE A 128 7.81 1.96 -2.44
C PHE A 128 8.43 0.57 -2.22
N PRO A 129 9.76 0.40 -2.27
CA PRO A 129 10.37 -0.92 -2.20
C PRO A 129 10.06 -1.65 -0.88
N GLU A 130 9.98 -0.92 0.23
CA GLU A 130 9.59 -1.46 1.54
C GLU A 130 8.11 -1.89 1.59
N ASP A 131 7.21 -1.08 1.03
CA ASP A 131 5.76 -1.38 1.08
C ASP A 131 5.39 -2.53 0.14
N LEU A 132 6.22 -2.76 -0.89
CA LEU A 132 6.12 -3.90 -1.79
C LEU A 132 6.85 -5.15 -1.23
N GLY A 133 7.51 -5.05 -0.07
CA GLY A 133 8.26 -6.16 0.53
C GLY A 133 9.53 -6.54 -0.25
N LEU A 134 10.03 -5.65 -1.11
CA LEU A 134 11.25 -5.86 -1.91
C LEU A 134 12.52 -5.64 -1.07
N VAL A 135 12.40 -4.96 0.07
CA VAL A 135 13.48 -4.79 1.04
C VAL A 135 13.10 -5.59 2.29
N ARG A 136 13.96 -6.53 2.70
CA ARG A 136 13.80 -7.20 4.00
C ARG A 136 13.88 -6.14 5.10
N PRO A 137 12.94 -6.12 6.06
CA PRO A 137 13.17 -5.38 7.28
C PRO A 137 14.45 -5.92 7.89
N VAL A 138 15.49 -5.09 7.98
CA VAL A 138 16.58 -5.36 8.91
C VAL A 138 15.91 -5.25 10.27
N LEU A 139 15.52 -6.39 10.83
CA LEU A 139 15.22 -6.47 12.26
C LEU A 139 16.48 -5.93 12.92
N SER A 140 16.40 -4.73 13.50
CA SER A 140 17.43 -4.23 14.40
C SER A 140 17.51 -5.23 15.55
N THR A 141 18.39 -6.21 15.41
CA THR A 141 19.03 -6.85 16.53
C THR A 141 19.62 -5.70 17.32
N GLY A 142 18.99 -5.36 18.44
CA GLY A 142 19.57 -4.52 19.48
C GLY A 142 20.78 -5.25 20.06
N GLY A 143 21.88 -5.24 19.31
CA GLY A 143 23.21 -5.61 19.75
C GLY A 143 23.95 -4.33 20.06
N ASN A 144 23.94 -3.98 21.34
CA ASN A 144 24.75 -2.94 21.94
C ASN A 144 26.24 -3.29 21.70
N GLU A 145 26.89 -2.66 20.72
CA GLU A 145 28.32 -2.92 20.46
C GLU A 145 29.18 -1.67 20.62
N ARG A 146 29.63 -1.47 21.86
CA ARG A 146 31.07 -1.41 22.16
C ARG A 146 31.31 -1.50 23.68
N PRO A 147 32.49 -1.93 24.15
CA PRO A 147 33.67 -2.43 23.42
C PRO A 147 34.25 -3.74 24.00
N GLU A 148 35.24 -4.30 23.30
CA GLU A 148 36.50 -4.84 23.85
C GLU A 148 37.02 -6.15 23.23
N ARG A 149 38.35 -6.17 23.18
CA ARG A 149 39.26 -7.18 22.64
C ARG A 149 39.26 -8.47 23.49
N ARG A 150 39.68 -9.58 22.83
CA ARG A 150 40.15 -10.88 23.40
C ARG A 150 38.99 -11.75 23.93
N SER A 151 38.87 -13.05 23.68
CA SER A 151 39.82 -14.11 23.31
C SER A 151 39.03 -15.37 22.89
N SER A 152 39.39 -15.98 21.77
CA SER A 152 38.91 -17.30 21.31
C SER A 152 39.46 -18.42 22.19
N ALA A 153 38.62 -19.11 22.98
CA ALA A 153 38.95 -20.42 23.59
C ALA A 153 37.81 -21.15 24.35
N LYS A 154 36.61 -20.59 24.56
CA LYS A 154 35.61 -21.21 25.47
C LYS A 154 34.28 -21.67 24.88
N GLU A 155 34.01 -21.48 23.58
CA GLU A 155 32.70 -21.79 22.99
C GLU A 155 32.51 -23.23 22.51
N ALA A 156 33.54 -24.08 22.52
CA ALA A 156 33.39 -25.47 22.06
C ALA A 156 32.67 -26.39 23.07
N GLY A 157 32.62 -26.04 24.36
CA GLY A 157 32.06 -26.93 25.39
C GLY A 157 30.56 -26.79 25.64
N LEU A 158 29.93 -25.68 25.23
CA LEU A 158 28.51 -25.41 25.52
C LEU A 158 27.58 -25.90 24.40
N ALA A 159 28.07 -26.02 23.17
CA ALA A 159 27.28 -26.47 22.03
C ALA A 159 26.91 -27.96 22.11
N GLU A 160 27.80 -28.80 22.65
CA GLU A 160 27.55 -30.25 22.79
C GLU A 160 26.46 -30.55 23.84
N ASP A 161 26.44 -29.81 24.95
CA ASP A 161 25.43 -29.97 26.01
C ASP A 161 24.03 -29.54 25.55
N GLU A 162 23.94 -28.54 24.67
CA GLU A 162 22.67 -28.05 24.13
C GLU A 162 22.10 -28.98 23.04
N GLU A 163 22.96 -29.58 22.21
CA GLU A 163 22.56 -30.59 21.23
C GLU A 163 22.05 -31.87 21.89
N LEU A 164 22.71 -32.32 22.97
CA LEU A 164 22.27 -33.47 23.78
C LEU A 164 20.92 -33.21 24.46
N ASN A 165 20.66 -31.98 24.91
CA ASN A 165 19.38 -31.62 25.52
C ASN A 165 18.24 -31.56 24.48
N ASN A 166 18.52 -31.05 23.29
CA ASN A 166 17.56 -31.02 22.19
C ASN A 166 17.18 -32.43 21.70
N LEU A 167 18.14 -33.35 21.61
CA LEU A 167 17.88 -34.75 21.26
C LEU A 167 17.00 -35.45 22.32
N ARG A 168 17.23 -35.18 23.61
CA ARG A 168 16.37 -35.69 24.70
C ARG A 168 14.93 -35.19 24.63
N LEU A 169 14.70 -33.95 24.18
CA LEU A 169 13.36 -33.42 24.01
C LEU A 169 12.59 -34.12 22.87
N LEU A 170 13.28 -34.56 21.82
CA LEU A 170 12.68 -35.25 20.67
C LEU A 170 12.20 -36.67 21.01
N ASP A 171 12.92 -37.41 21.86
CA ASP A 171 12.51 -38.74 22.30
C ASP A 171 11.25 -38.70 23.20
N GLY A 172 11.04 -37.60 23.94
CA GLY A 172 9.86 -37.39 24.79
C GLY A 172 8.57 -37.09 24.02
N LEU A 173 8.64 -36.80 22.72
CA LEU A 173 7.48 -36.47 21.88
C LEU A 173 6.97 -37.64 21.02
N SER A 174 7.59 -38.83 21.09
CA SER A 174 7.19 -39.99 20.27
C SER A 174 6.34 -41.06 20.97
N LEU A 175 5.86 -40.82 22.19
CA LEU A 175 4.92 -41.74 22.86
C LEU A 175 3.71 -40.98 23.43
N GLY A 176 2.67 -40.89 22.60
CA GLY A 176 1.34 -40.38 22.91
C GLY A 176 0.44 -40.42 21.69
#